data_AF-A0A0F8ZGR2-F1
#
_entry.id   AF-A0A0F8ZGR2-F1
#
_cell.length_a   1.000
_cell.length_b   1.000
_cell.length_c   1.000
_cell.angle_alpha   90.00
_cell.angle_beta   90.00
_cell.angle_gamma   90.00
#
_symmetry.space_group_name_H-M   'P 1'
#
loop_
_entity.id
_entity.type
_entity.pdbx_description
1 polymer ?
#
loop_
_entity_poly.entity_id
_entity_poly.type
_entity_poly.pdbx_seq_one_letter_code
_entity_poly.pdbx_strand_id
1 'polypeptide(L)'
;MATVNRKTRTAGRTTPKTHEGAPARRIDRTQELERSVMACLLWENTFYESGIDIAERIKDLVERVDPIEVATIAIRARNEMYLRHVPLLLVRELARRTIGSTHPNLVGNTLNMVIQRADELTEFLAIYWKDGRQPLSAQVKRGLALAFTKFDAYQLAKYNRDGAVRLKDVLFLCHAKPKDETQAAIWKQLVDGTLPTPDTWETTISGSKGEGKREHWTRLIQEKRLGGLALLRNLRNMEQAGVDAGLIRGALAGHSFKRVLPFRFVSAARHAPRFEAQIDAGFLRVCGQAPRLPGKTLVVIDVSGSMYG
;
A
#
# COMPACT_ATOMS: atom_id res chain seq x y z
N MET A 1 53.73 -19.05 38.69
CA MET A 1 52.87 -17.85 38.59
C MET A 1 52.18 -17.87 37.23
N ALA A 2 50.90 -18.21 37.19
CA ALA A 2 50.12 -18.25 35.94
C ALA A 2 49.34 -16.94 35.79
N THR A 3 49.76 -16.14 34.82
CA THR A 3 49.18 -14.83 34.50
C THR A 3 47.83 -15.04 33.80
N VAL A 4 46.74 -14.67 34.47
CA VAL A 4 45.40 -14.69 33.88
C VAL A 4 45.33 -13.63 32.78
N ASN A 5 45.11 -14.05 31.54
CA ASN A 5 44.84 -13.17 30.40
C ASN A 5 43.56 -12.36 30.68
N ARG A 6 43.69 -11.16 31.25
CA ARG A 6 42.63 -10.16 31.27
C ARG A 6 42.40 -9.71 29.84
N LYS A 7 41.31 -10.16 29.21
CA LYS A 7 40.77 -9.53 28.00
C LYS A 7 40.66 -8.02 28.27
N THR A 8 41.44 -7.25 27.54
CA THR A 8 41.31 -5.80 27.43
C THR A 8 39.85 -5.49 27.09
N ARG A 9 39.12 -4.89 28.04
CA ARG A 9 37.79 -4.32 27.78
C ARG A 9 37.99 -3.24 26.74
N THR A 10 37.62 -3.53 25.50
CA THR A 10 37.44 -2.51 24.47
C THR A 10 36.44 -1.50 25.02
N ALA A 11 36.91 -0.28 25.29
CA ALA A 11 36.04 0.85 25.59
C ALA A 11 35.13 1.11 24.38
N GLY A 12 33.86 1.40 24.64
CA GLY A 12 32.98 2.07 23.68
C GLY A 12 32.06 1.18 22.83
N ARG A 13 31.12 0.46 23.44
CA ARG A 13 29.86 0.15 22.76
C ARG A 13 28.72 0.43 23.73
N THR A 14 28.17 1.64 23.65
CA THR A 14 26.96 2.00 24.40
C THR A 14 25.86 1.01 24.04
N THR A 15 25.37 0.27 25.02
CA THR A 15 24.21 -0.62 24.82
C THR A 15 23.05 0.28 24.40
N PRO A 16 22.42 0.05 23.23
CA PRO A 16 21.28 0.86 22.82
C PRO A 16 20.20 0.72 23.89
N LYS A 17 19.48 1.81 24.16
CA LYS A 17 18.41 1.83 25.15
C LYS A 17 17.07 2.07 24.44
N THR A 18 15.98 1.55 25.01
CA THR A 18 14.62 1.93 24.61
C THR A 18 14.33 3.37 25.05
N HIS A 19 13.19 3.91 24.62
CA HIS A 19 12.70 5.22 25.08
C HIS A 19 12.69 5.33 26.61
N GLU A 20 12.22 4.27 27.29
CA GLU A 20 12.20 4.15 28.76
C GLU A 20 13.55 3.73 29.40
N GLY A 21 14.64 3.75 28.63
CA GLY A 21 15.99 3.54 29.16
C GLY A 21 16.42 2.08 29.38
N ALA A 22 15.58 1.09 29.05
CA ALA A 22 15.90 -0.33 29.19
C ALA A 22 16.89 -0.80 28.09
N PRO A 23 17.74 -1.82 28.34
CA PRO A 23 18.65 -2.34 27.31
C PRO A 23 17.89 -2.86 26.09
N ALA A 24 18.24 -2.36 24.91
CA ALA A 24 17.74 -2.82 23.63
C ALA A 24 18.80 -3.66 22.90
N ARG A 25 18.35 -4.40 21.88
CA ARG A 25 19.24 -5.02 20.88
C ARG A 25 19.01 -4.33 19.54
N ARG A 26 20.09 -3.94 18.87
CA ARG A 26 20.00 -3.51 17.46
C ARG A 26 19.78 -4.74 16.59
N ILE A 27 18.74 -4.69 15.78
CA ILE A 27 18.57 -5.57 14.63
C ILE A 27 19.48 -5.10 13.50
N ASP A 28 19.70 -5.95 12.50
CA ASP A 28 20.39 -5.53 11.27
C ASP A 28 19.58 -4.42 10.57
N ARG A 29 20.26 -3.56 9.81
CA ARG A 29 19.66 -2.41 9.12
C ARG A 29 18.61 -2.84 8.09
N THR A 30 18.81 -3.98 7.41
CA THR A 30 17.80 -4.51 6.48
C THR A 30 16.53 -4.89 7.25
N GLN A 31 16.69 -5.56 8.39
CA GLN A 31 15.57 -5.89 9.28
C GLN A 31 14.91 -4.65 9.88
N GLU A 32 15.69 -3.61 10.20
CA GLU A 32 15.19 -2.33 10.69
C GLU A 32 14.36 -1.60 9.64
N LEU A 33 14.80 -1.61 8.38
CA LEU A 33 14.06 -1.08 7.25
C LEU A 33 12.78 -1.89 7.01
N GLU A 34 12.87 -3.22 6.98
CA GLU A 34 11.71 -4.11 6.80
C GLU A 34 10.65 -3.86 7.88
N ARG A 35 11.07 -3.79 9.15
CA ARG A 35 10.17 -3.48 10.27
C ARG A 35 9.55 -2.09 10.12
N SER A 36 10.34 -1.07 9.79
CA SER A 36 9.83 0.30 9.61
C SER A 36 8.82 0.40 8.47
N VAL A 37 9.01 -0.38 7.41
CA VAL A 37 8.14 -0.37 6.22
C VAL A 37 6.87 -1.17 6.45
N MET A 38 6.95 -2.32 7.10
CA MET A 38 5.83 -3.26 7.23
C MET A 38 4.96 -3.02 8.46
N ALA A 39 5.53 -2.46 9.53
CA ALA A 39 4.82 -2.24 10.79
C ALA A 39 4.29 -0.81 10.98
N CYS A 40 4.73 0.15 10.16
CA CYS A 40 4.29 1.54 10.24
C CYS A 40 3.49 1.91 8.98
N LEU A 41 2.26 2.39 9.16
CA LEU A 41 1.55 3.09 8.10
C LEU A 41 2.22 4.46 7.95
N LEU A 42 2.85 4.71 6.80
CA LEU A 42 3.49 6.01 6.52
C LEU A 42 2.52 7.16 6.79
N TRP A 43 3.05 8.22 7.41
CA TRP A 43 2.31 9.45 7.75
C TRP A 43 1.25 9.31 8.84
N GLU A 44 1.13 8.14 9.47
CA GLU A 44 0.39 7.98 10.73
C GLU A 44 1.36 8.10 11.91
N ASN A 45 0.93 8.76 12.97
CA ASN A 45 1.69 8.81 14.21
C ASN A 45 1.60 7.43 14.89
N THR A 46 2.72 6.96 15.42
CA THR A 46 2.75 5.85 16.37
C THR A 46 2.95 6.42 17.78
N PHE A 47 2.68 5.62 18.82
CA PHE A 47 2.79 6.06 20.22
C PHE A 47 4.12 6.77 20.57
N TYR A 48 5.21 6.43 19.89
CA TYR A 48 6.55 6.98 20.15
C TYR A 48 7.14 7.83 19.01
N GLU A 49 6.53 7.88 17.84
CA GLU A 49 7.10 8.55 16.66
C GLU A 49 6.04 9.19 15.78
N SER A 50 6.33 10.41 15.29
CA SER A 50 5.46 11.06 14.31
C SER A 50 5.61 10.43 12.92
N GLY A 51 4.61 10.60 12.07
CA GLY A 51 4.67 10.15 10.68
C GLY A 51 5.83 10.77 9.86
N ILE A 52 6.35 11.93 10.29
CA ILE A 52 7.52 12.60 9.68
C ILE A 52 8.82 11.89 10.08
N ASP A 53 8.94 11.50 11.36
CA ASP A 53 10.12 10.79 11.88
C ASP A 53 10.28 9.42 11.22
N ILE A 54 9.16 8.73 10.94
CA ILE A 54 9.16 7.44 10.23
C ILE A 54 9.72 7.61 8.81
N ALA A 55 9.33 8.68 8.10
CA ALA A 55 9.79 8.91 6.73
C ALA A 55 11.28 9.25 6.67
N GLU A 56 11.79 10.10 7.57
CA GLU A 56 13.23 10.39 7.64
C GLU A 56 14.03 9.16 8.07
N ARG A 57 13.54 8.35 9.02
CA ARG A 57 14.21 7.09 9.37
C ARG A 57 14.28 6.13 8.18
N ILE A 58 13.19 5.98 7.43
CA ILE A 58 13.17 5.13 6.23
C ILE A 58 14.22 5.61 5.23
N LYS A 59 14.31 6.92 5.00
CA LYS A 59 15.31 7.53 4.10
C LYS A 59 16.75 7.24 4.57
N ASP A 60 17.04 7.47 5.85
CA ASP A 60 18.35 7.18 6.45
C ASP A 60 18.74 5.69 6.33
N LEU A 61 17.76 4.79 6.48
CA LEU A 61 17.97 3.36 6.33
C LEU A 61 18.22 2.95 4.88
N VAL A 62 17.51 3.54 3.92
CA VAL A 62 17.72 3.28 2.47
C VAL A 62 19.14 3.65 2.03
N GLU A 63 19.77 4.66 2.63
CA GLU A 63 21.18 4.99 2.35
C GLU A 63 22.16 3.91 2.81
N ARG A 64 21.77 3.10 3.81
CA ARG A 64 22.66 2.18 4.54
C ARG A 64 22.39 0.69 4.29
N VAL A 65 21.27 0.35 3.67
CA VAL A 65 20.90 -1.03 3.26
C VAL A 65 21.40 -1.31 1.85
N ASP A 66 21.57 -2.55 1.42
CA ASP A 66 21.94 -2.84 0.02
C ASP A 66 20.82 -2.39 -0.95
N PRO A 67 21.13 -1.76 -2.11
CA PRO A 67 20.10 -1.32 -3.07
C PRO A 67 19.15 -2.43 -3.54
N ILE A 68 19.63 -3.66 -3.71
CA ILE A 68 18.82 -4.83 -4.12
C ILE A 68 17.87 -5.24 -3.00
N GLU A 69 18.33 -5.18 -1.74
CA GLU A 69 17.48 -5.43 -0.57
C GLU A 69 16.38 -4.37 -0.43
N VAL A 70 16.70 -3.09 -0.63
CA VAL A 70 15.69 -2.01 -0.64
C VAL A 70 14.64 -2.25 -1.73
N ALA A 71 15.06 -2.61 -2.94
CA ALA A 71 14.16 -2.93 -4.04
C ALA A 71 13.25 -4.13 -3.71
N THR A 72 13.82 -5.18 -3.10
CA THR A 72 13.10 -6.38 -2.67
C THR A 72 12.05 -6.04 -1.61
N ILE A 73 12.41 -5.23 -0.61
CA ILE A 73 11.48 -4.75 0.42
C ILE A 73 10.36 -3.92 -0.21
N ALA A 74 10.65 -3.03 -1.15
CA ALA A 74 9.61 -2.24 -1.83
C ALA A 74 8.62 -3.11 -2.60
N ILE A 75 9.11 -4.11 -3.33
CA ILE A 75 8.28 -5.06 -4.08
C ILE A 75 7.41 -5.88 -3.13
N ARG A 76 7.98 -6.42 -2.04
CA ARG A 76 7.22 -7.19 -1.03
C ARG A 76 6.18 -6.35 -0.32
N ALA A 77 6.56 -5.16 0.13
CA ALA A 77 5.66 -4.20 0.76
C ALA A 77 4.44 -3.90 -0.14
N ARG A 78 4.64 -3.85 -1.46
CA ARG A 78 3.54 -3.66 -2.39
C ARG A 78 2.73 -4.92 -2.68
N ASN A 79 3.38 -6.02 -2.99
CA ASN A 79 2.75 -7.21 -3.59
C ASN A 79 2.22 -8.19 -2.53
N GLU A 80 2.85 -8.22 -1.37
CA GLU A 80 2.52 -9.12 -0.26
C GLU A 80 1.76 -8.36 0.84
N MET A 81 2.25 -7.17 1.22
CA MET A 81 1.65 -6.37 2.30
C MET A 81 0.58 -5.39 1.81
N TYR A 82 0.44 -5.22 0.50
CA TYR A 82 -0.53 -4.31 -0.14
C TYR A 82 -0.43 -2.85 0.30
N LEU A 83 0.77 -2.41 0.69
CA LEU A 83 1.05 -1.02 1.04
C LEU A 83 1.09 -0.15 -0.21
N ARG A 84 0.69 1.11 -0.06
CA ARG A 84 0.57 2.05 -1.17
C ARG A 84 1.73 3.03 -1.25
N HIS A 85 1.86 3.91 -0.26
CA HIS A 85 2.80 5.03 -0.33
C HIS A 85 4.23 4.63 0.04
N VAL A 86 4.43 3.70 0.98
CA VAL A 86 5.77 3.30 1.44
C VAL A 86 6.64 2.73 0.32
N PRO A 87 6.12 1.79 -0.49
CA PRO A 87 6.87 1.31 -1.64
C PRO A 87 7.31 2.42 -2.61
N LEU A 88 6.48 3.44 -2.85
CA LEU A 88 6.82 4.56 -3.73
C LEU A 88 7.93 5.42 -3.14
N LEU A 89 7.89 5.69 -1.83
CA LEU A 89 8.96 6.40 -1.11
C LEU A 89 10.30 5.64 -1.20
N LEU A 90 10.29 4.32 -0.95
CA LEU A 90 11.50 3.50 -1.06
C LEU A 90 12.13 3.58 -2.46
N VAL A 91 11.31 3.47 -3.50
CA VAL A 91 11.79 3.56 -4.88
C VAL A 91 12.32 4.96 -5.21
N ARG A 92 11.73 6.00 -4.63
CA ARG A 92 12.20 7.38 -4.78
C ARG A 92 13.56 7.59 -4.11
N GLU A 93 13.76 7.10 -2.89
CA GLU A 93 15.06 7.18 -2.21
C GLU A 93 16.12 6.33 -2.92
N LEU A 94 15.73 5.13 -3.40
CA LEU A 94 16.59 4.28 -4.21
C LEU A 94 17.06 5.03 -5.47
N ALA A 95 16.16 5.74 -6.15
CA ALA A 95 16.47 6.52 -7.34
C ALA A 95 17.50 7.64 -7.10
N ARG A 96 17.49 8.27 -5.92
CA ARG A 96 18.47 9.29 -5.53
C ARG A 96 19.86 8.70 -5.31
N ARG A 97 19.92 7.53 -4.67
CA ARG A 97 21.17 6.87 -4.34
C ARG A 97 21.86 6.23 -5.55
N THR A 98 21.09 5.67 -6.48
CA THR A 98 21.65 4.85 -7.57
C THR A 98 22.04 5.64 -8.82
N ILE A 99 22.17 6.97 -8.74
CA ILE A 99 22.63 7.79 -9.87
C ILE A 99 24.06 7.37 -10.21
N GLY A 100 24.26 6.82 -11.43
CA GLY A 100 25.57 6.28 -11.86
C GLY A 100 25.93 4.91 -11.26
N SER A 101 24.99 4.17 -10.67
CA SER A 101 25.27 2.88 -10.02
C SER A 101 25.56 1.73 -10.99
N THR A 102 26.18 0.68 -10.45
CA THR A 102 26.46 -0.62 -11.10
C THR A 102 25.23 -1.52 -11.28
N HIS A 103 24.04 -1.09 -10.86
CA HIS A 103 22.80 -1.87 -10.97
C HIS A 103 21.90 -1.30 -12.06
N PRO A 104 22.20 -1.55 -13.35
CA PRO A 104 21.38 -1.05 -14.44
C PRO A 104 19.96 -1.61 -14.29
N ASN A 105 18.96 -0.78 -14.55
CA ASN A 105 17.54 -1.14 -14.55
C ASN A 105 16.88 -1.39 -13.18
N LEU A 106 17.61 -1.39 -12.06
CA LEU A 106 17.05 -1.70 -10.74
C LEU A 106 15.85 -0.80 -10.42
N VAL A 107 16.07 0.53 -10.37
CA VAL A 107 15.01 1.51 -10.06
C VAL A 107 13.85 1.43 -11.03
N GLY A 108 14.11 1.36 -12.34
CA GLY A 108 13.04 1.31 -13.34
C GLY A 108 12.19 0.05 -13.22
N ASN A 109 12.81 -1.11 -13.01
CA ASN A 109 12.11 -2.37 -12.84
C ASN A 109 11.33 -2.42 -11.52
N THR A 110 11.92 -1.96 -10.42
CA THR A 110 11.26 -1.88 -9.12
C THR A 110 10.06 -0.93 -9.16
N LEU A 111 10.22 0.27 -9.74
CA LEU A 111 9.13 1.23 -9.87
C LEU A 111 7.97 0.64 -10.68
N ASN A 112 8.29 -0.03 -11.78
CA ASN A 112 7.29 -0.76 -12.55
C ASN A 112 6.58 -1.78 -11.65
N MET A 113 7.29 -2.68 -10.96
CA MET A 113 6.64 -3.71 -10.12
C MET A 113 5.83 -3.15 -8.94
N VAL A 114 6.18 -1.96 -8.45
CA VAL A 114 5.49 -1.29 -7.34
C VAL A 114 4.20 -0.61 -7.80
N ILE A 115 4.20 0.06 -8.95
CA ILE A 115 2.99 0.75 -9.43
C ILE A 115 1.97 -0.28 -9.94
N GLN A 116 0.81 -0.35 -9.26
CA GLN A 116 -0.31 -1.21 -9.67
C GLN A 116 -1.62 -0.44 -9.89
N ARG A 117 -1.68 0.86 -9.61
CA ARG A 117 -2.84 1.72 -9.90
C ARG A 117 -2.41 2.98 -10.65
N ALA A 118 -3.31 3.52 -11.47
CA ALA A 118 -2.96 4.65 -12.33
C ALA A 118 -2.64 5.92 -11.52
N ASP A 119 -3.34 6.18 -10.40
CA ASP A 119 -3.06 7.32 -9.51
C ASP A 119 -1.67 7.26 -8.86
N GLU A 120 -1.05 6.08 -8.76
CA GLU A 120 0.29 5.94 -8.18
C GLU A 120 1.38 6.55 -9.07
N LEU A 121 1.10 6.75 -10.37
CA LEU A 121 1.98 7.45 -11.30
C LEU A 121 2.17 8.92 -10.91
N THR A 122 1.07 9.62 -10.57
CA THR A 122 1.11 11.03 -10.16
C THR A 122 1.58 11.16 -8.71
N GLU A 123 1.18 10.24 -7.82
CA GLU A 123 1.66 10.20 -6.44
C GLU A 123 3.18 10.00 -6.36
N PHE A 124 3.74 9.11 -7.19
CA PHE A 124 5.19 8.95 -7.24
C PHE A 124 5.90 10.25 -7.61
N LEU A 125 5.39 11.00 -8.60
CA LEU A 125 5.97 12.29 -8.97
C LEU A 125 5.82 13.35 -7.86
N ALA A 126 4.70 13.36 -7.14
CA ALA A 126 4.53 14.22 -5.98
C ALA A 126 5.59 13.92 -4.89
N ILE A 127 5.86 12.64 -4.60
CA ILE A 127 6.92 12.22 -3.66
C ILE A 127 8.31 12.57 -4.21
N TYR A 128 8.55 12.35 -5.50
CA TYR A 128 9.81 12.64 -6.17
C TYR A 128 10.20 14.12 -6.10
N TRP A 129 9.21 15.01 -6.18
CA TRP A 129 9.39 16.47 -6.11
C TRP A 129 9.12 17.09 -4.73
N LYS A 130 8.93 16.29 -3.67
CA LYS A 130 8.69 16.78 -2.31
C LYS A 130 9.74 17.78 -1.83
N ASP A 131 11.00 17.57 -2.20
CA ASP A 131 12.13 18.44 -1.77
C ASP A 131 12.57 19.42 -2.87
N GLY A 132 11.69 19.72 -3.82
CA GLY A 132 11.97 20.61 -4.96
C GLY A 132 11.85 19.91 -6.30
N ARG A 133 11.50 20.70 -7.32
CA ARG A 133 11.31 20.21 -8.69
C ARG A 133 12.65 19.98 -9.35
N GLN A 134 12.81 18.79 -9.94
CA GLN A 134 14.04 18.36 -10.61
C GLN A 134 13.74 17.47 -11.82
N PRO A 135 14.66 17.33 -12.79
CA PRO A 135 14.50 16.39 -13.90
C PRO A 135 14.31 14.95 -13.41
N LEU A 136 13.52 14.16 -14.16
CA LEU A 136 13.38 12.73 -13.91
C LEU A 136 14.62 11.99 -14.40
N SER A 137 15.19 11.13 -13.55
CA SER A 137 16.28 10.25 -13.96
C SER A 137 15.82 9.28 -15.07
N ALA A 138 16.76 8.80 -15.89
CA ALA A 138 16.45 7.87 -16.99
C ALA A 138 15.73 6.60 -16.50
N GLN A 139 16.11 6.11 -15.32
CA GLN A 139 15.50 4.95 -14.68
C GLN A 139 14.07 5.22 -14.21
N VAL A 140 13.82 6.40 -13.62
CA VAL A 140 12.46 6.82 -13.23
C VAL A 140 11.57 6.95 -14.46
N LYS A 141 12.05 7.61 -15.52
CA LYS A 141 11.31 7.71 -16.79
C LYS A 141 10.96 6.32 -17.34
N ARG A 142 11.94 5.41 -17.39
CA ARG A 142 11.74 4.02 -17.81
C ARG A 142 10.67 3.32 -16.95
N GLY A 143 10.77 3.40 -15.63
CA GLY A 143 9.85 2.74 -14.71
C GLY A 143 8.41 3.26 -14.84
N LEU A 144 8.24 4.58 -14.92
CA LEU A 144 6.93 5.21 -15.15
C LEU A 144 6.36 4.83 -16.52
N ALA A 145 7.18 4.87 -17.58
CA ALA A 145 6.76 4.49 -18.92
C ALA A 145 6.27 3.04 -19.00
N LEU A 146 7.01 2.11 -18.39
CA LEU A 146 6.61 0.70 -18.30
C LEU A 146 5.32 0.54 -17.49
N ALA A 147 5.22 1.20 -16.34
CA ALA A 147 4.03 1.14 -15.48
C ALA A 147 2.78 1.68 -16.17
N PHE A 148 2.90 2.76 -16.96
CA PHE A 148 1.79 3.38 -17.65
C PHE A 148 1.06 2.41 -18.61
N THR A 149 1.80 1.49 -19.23
CA THR A 149 1.25 0.52 -20.19
C THR A 149 0.27 -0.50 -19.57
N LYS A 150 0.20 -0.58 -18.23
CA LYS A 150 -0.66 -1.52 -17.50
C LYS A 150 -2.12 -1.11 -17.44
N PHE A 151 -2.42 0.18 -17.64
CA PHE A 151 -3.72 0.72 -17.33
C PHE A 151 -4.62 0.82 -18.55
N ASP A 152 -5.86 0.36 -18.38
CA ASP A 152 -6.92 0.50 -19.37
C ASP A 152 -7.61 1.88 -19.28
N ALA A 153 -8.52 2.16 -20.23
CA ALA A 153 -9.27 3.41 -20.29
C ALA A 153 -10.08 3.69 -19.01
N TYR A 154 -10.69 2.65 -18.41
CA TYR A 154 -11.48 2.78 -17.20
C TYR A 154 -10.61 3.19 -16.00
N GLN A 155 -9.47 2.52 -15.81
CA GLN A 155 -8.54 2.82 -14.73
C GLN A 155 -7.96 4.22 -14.88
N LEU A 156 -7.56 4.61 -16.09
CA LEU A 156 -7.09 5.96 -16.37
C LEU A 156 -8.18 6.99 -16.06
N ALA A 157 -9.41 6.79 -16.54
CA ALA A 157 -10.51 7.72 -16.30
C ALA A 157 -10.89 7.82 -14.81
N LYS A 158 -10.96 6.69 -14.10
CA LYS A 158 -11.30 6.62 -12.66
C LYS A 158 -10.34 7.42 -11.78
N TYR A 159 -9.06 7.38 -12.14
CA TYR A 159 -7.97 7.97 -11.37
C TYR A 159 -7.41 9.27 -11.96
N ASN A 160 -7.90 9.72 -13.11
CA ASN A 160 -7.58 11.02 -13.68
C ASN A 160 -8.26 12.12 -12.87
N ARG A 161 -7.64 12.51 -11.76
CA ARG A 161 -8.10 13.58 -10.87
C ARG A 161 -7.26 14.83 -11.10
N ASP A 162 -7.88 15.99 -10.94
CA ASP A 162 -7.14 17.25 -10.91
C ASP A 162 -6.25 17.29 -9.66
N GLY A 163 -5.06 17.86 -9.83
CA GLY A 163 -4.04 17.96 -8.80
C GLY A 163 -2.78 18.62 -9.35
N ALA A 164 -1.74 18.75 -8.52
CA ALA A 164 -0.48 19.39 -8.90
C ALA A 164 0.23 18.67 -10.07
N VAL A 165 -0.02 17.36 -10.22
CA VAL A 165 0.50 16.53 -11.31
C VAL A 165 -0.65 15.68 -11.85
N ARG A 166 -0.91 15.76 -13.15
CA ARG A 166 -1.93 14.95 -13.82
C ARG A 166 -1.33 13.78 -14.59
N LEU A 167 -2.14 12.78 -14.92
CA LEU A 167 -1.69 11.59 -15.66
C LEU A 167 -1.08 11.94 -17.02
N LYS A 168 -1.64 12.94 -17.74
CA LYS A 168 -1.07 13.42 -18.99
C LYS A 168 0.33 14.03 -18.80
N ASP A 169 0.57 14.69 -17.67
CA ASP A 169 1.88 15.28 -17.37
C ASP A 169 2.90 14.16 -17.16
N VAL A 170 2.54 13.11 -16.42
CA VAL A 170 3.39 11.92 -16.25
C VAL A 170 3.70 11.28 -17.61
N LEU A 171 2.69 11.11 -18.46
CA LEU A 171 2.82 10.50 -19.78
C LEU A 171 3.89 11.22 -20.62
N PHE A 172 3.83 12.55 -20.69
CA PHE A 172 4.80 13.36 -21.42
C PHE A 172 6.19 13.32 -20.79
N LEU A 173 6.29 13.41 -19.45
CA LEU A 173 7.57 13.46 -18.75
C LEU A 173 8.38 12.15 -18.84
N CYS A 174 7.69 11.01 -18.85
CA CYS A 174 8.33 9.70 -18.94
C CYS A 174 8.57 9.24 -20.39
N HIS A 175 8.00 9.93 -21.38
CA HIS A 175 8.07 9.56 -22.80
C HIS A 175 7.60 8.12 -23.05
N ALA A 176 6.48 7.73 -22.41
CA ALA A 176 5.95 6.38 -22.61
C ALA A 176 5.55 6.17 -24.07
N LYS A 177 5.79 4.95 -24.57
CA LYS A 177 5.33 4.52 -25.89
C LYS A 177 4.18 3.52 -25.71
N PRO A 178 3.07 3.68 -26.43
CA PRO A 178 1.97 2.74 -26.35
C PRO A 178 2.43 1.39 -26.90
N LYS A 179 1.90 0.31 -26.32
CA LYS A 179 2.23 -1.06 -26.76
C LYS A 179 1.55 -1.45 -28.08
N ASP A 180 0.43 -0.81 -28.40
CA ASP A 180 -0.39 -1.07 -29.59
C ASP A 180 -1.21 0.19 -29.97
N GLU A 181 -1.86 0.16 -31.12
CA GLU A 181 -2.68 1.27 -31.64
C GLU A 181 -3.91 1.56 -30.75
N THR A 182 -4.47 0.53 -30.12
CA THR A 182 -5.60 0.68 -29.19
C THR A 182 -5.20 1.52 -27.98
N GLN A 183 -4.05 1.23 -27.37
CA GLN A 183 -3.51 2.00 -26.26
C GLN A 183 -3.11 3.39 -26.70
N ALA A 184 -2.59 3.56 -27.92
CA ALA A 184 -2.31 4.88 -28.49
C ALA A 184 -3.57 5.75 -28.57
N ALA A 185 -4.70 5.18 -29.01
CA ALA A 185 -5.98 5.87 -29.07
C ALA A 185 -6.50 6.25 -27.67
N ILE A 186 -6.40 5.35 -26.69
CA ILE A 186 -6.77 5.63 -25.29
C ILE A 186 -5.92 6.75 -24.71
N TRP A 187 -4.61 6.74 -24.95
CA TRP A 187 -3.71 7.79 -24.46
C TRP A 187 -3.96 9.12 -25.13
N LYS A 188 -4.35 9.13 -26.41
CA LYS A 188 -4.84 10.34 -27.08
C LYS A 188 -6.07 10.90 -26.38
N GLN A 189 -7.06 10.07 -26.06
CA GLN A 189 -8.24 10.50 -25.29
C GLN A 189 -7.86 11.05 -23.90
N LEU A 190 -6.89 10.43 -23.22
CA LEU A 190 -6.38 10.94 -21.94
C LEU A 190 -5.77 12.34 -22.08
N VAL A 191 -4.97 12.57 -23.12
CA VAL A 191 -4.33 13.86 -23.40
C VAL A 191 -5.37 14.92 -23.75
N ASP A 192 -6.34 14.56 -24.60
CA ASP A 192 -7.41 15.42 -25.09
C ASP A 192 -8.49 15.68 -24.02
N GLY A 193 -8.46 14.94 -22.90
CA GLY A 193 -9.46 15.04 -21.84
C GLY A 193 -10.83 14.45 -22.22
N THR A 194 -10.87 13.57 -23.20
CA THR A 194 -12.08 12.96 -23.77
C THR A 194 -12.29 11.51 -23.34
N LEU A 195 -11.56 11.05 -22.32
CA LEU A 195 -11.81 9.74 -21.73
C LEU A 195 -13.28 9.63 -21.28
N PRO A 196 -13.96 8.50 -21.56
CA PRO A 196 -15.32 8.30 -21.11
C PRO A 196 -15.41 8.46 -19.59
N THR A 197 -16.45 9.17 -19.12
CA THR A 197 -16.75 9.24 -17.69
C THR A 197 -16.91 7.80 -17.18
N PRO A 198 -16.10 7.37 -16.21
CA PRO A 198 -16.18 6.01 -15.73
C PRO A 198 -17.53 5.84 -15.03
N ASP A 199 -18.35 4.92 -15.52
CA ASP A 199 -19.57 4.49 -14.83
C ASP A 199 -19.16 3.72 -13.57
N THR A 200 -19.00 4.46 -12.47
CA THR A 200 -18.65 3.91 -11.17
C THR A 200 -19.92 3.66 -10.37
N TRP A 201 -20.03 2.50 -9.74
CA TRP A 201 -21.18 2.21 -8.90
C TRP A 201 -21.28 3.22 -7.74
N GLU A 202 -20.15 3.79 -7.30
CA GLU A 202 -20.09 4.84 -6.29
C GLU A 202 -20.87 6.11 -6.70
N THR A 203 -20.71 6.57 -7.95
CA THR A 203 -21.45 7.73 -8.48
C THR A 203 -22.94 7.44 -8.59
N THR A 204 -23.29 6.24 -9.06
CA THR A 204 -24.68 5.84 -9.27
C THR A 204 -25.44 5.68 -7.96
N ILE A 205 -24.80 5.10 -6.92
CA ILE A 205 -25.36 5.00 -5.58
C ILE A 205 -25.52 6.39 -4.93
N SER A 206 -24.55 7.29 -5.13
CA SER A 206 -24.59 8.63 -4.54
C SER A 206 -25.70 9.51 -5.13
N GLY A 207 -25.97 9.36 -6.43
CA GLY A 207 -27.06 10.05 -7.12
C GLY A 207 -28.46 9.48 -6.86
N SER A 208 -28.55 8.23 -6.39
CA SER A 208 -29.82 7.55 -6.12
C SER A 208 -30.40 7.93 -4.75
N LYS A 209 -31.74 7.88 -4.59
CA LYS A 209 -32.44 8.09 -3.31
C LYS A 209 -33.44 6.96 -3.05
N GLY A 210 -33.70 6.67 -1.76
CA GLY A 210 -34.71 5.71 -1.32
C GLY A 210 -34.57 4.34 -2.00
N GLU A 211 -35.65 3.87 -2.61
CA GLU A 211 -35.74 2.59 -3.31
C GLU A 211 -34.69 2.40 -4.41
N GLY A 212 -34.30 3.48 -5.11
CA GLY A 212 -33.23 3.42 -6.11
C GLY A 212 -31.89 2.96 -5.51
N LYS A 213 -31.56 3.33 -4.26
CA LYS A 213 -30.33 2.82 -3.61
C LYS A 213 -30.41 1.32 -3.34
N ARG A 214 -31.58 0.82 -2.93
CA ARG A 214 -31.84 -0.59 -2.67
C ARG A 214 -31.61 -1.43 -3.91
N GLU A 215 -32.22 -1.03 -5.03
CA GLU A 215 -32.12 -1.70 -6.31
C GLU A 215 -30.68 -1.73 -6.83
N HIS A 216 -29.98 -0.60 -6.77
CA HIS A 216 -28.59 -0.53 -7.21
C HIS A 216 -27.68 -1.43 -6.36
N TRP A 217 -27.80 -1.40 -5.03
CA TRP A 217 -27.03 -2.32 -4.18
C TRP A 217 -27.35 -3.78 -4.48
N THR A 218 -28.63 -4.11 -4.64
CA THR A 218 -29.10 -5.47 -4.97
C THR A 218 -28.48 -5.94 -6.27
N ARG A 219 -28.54 -5.11 -7.32
CA ARG A 219 -27.93 -5.36 -8.62
C ARG A 219 -26.41 -5.55 -8.51
N LEU A 220 -25.71 -4.69 -7.78
CA LEU A 220 -24.25 -4.78 -7.61
C LEU A 220 -23.81 -6.08 -6.93
N ILE A 221 -24.59 -6.56 -5.95
CA ILE A 221 -24.34 -7.85 -5.31
C ILE A 221 -24.59 -9.00 -6.29
N GLN A 222 -25.73 -9.00 -6.99
CA GLN A 222 -26.12 -10.05 -7.92
C GLN A 222 -25.16 -10.16 -9.12
N GLU A 223 -24.76 -9.02 -9.68
CA GLU A 223 -23.79 -8.94 -10.78
C GLU A 223 -22.33 -9.15 -10.31
N LYS A 224 -22.10 -9.34 -9.01
CA LYS A 224 -20.76 -9.53 -8.39
C LYS A 224 -19.77 -8.41 -8.74
N ARG A 225 -20.26 -7.17 -8.85
CA ARG A 225 -19.44 -5.99 -9.23
C ARG A 225 -18.77 -5.30 -8.05
N LEU A 226 -19.03 -5.73 -6.82
CA LEU A 226 -18.38 -5.19 -5.61
C LEU A 226 -17.10 -5.96 -5.29
N GLY A 227 -15.98 -5.25 -5.17
CA GLY A 227 -14.76 -5.82 -4.59
C GLY A 227 -14.94 -6.13 -3.09
N GLY A 228 -14.14 -7.04 -2.53
CA GLY A 228 -14.34 -7.52 -1.15
C GLY A 228 -14.26 -6.42 -0.09
N LEU A 229 -13.32 -5.48 -0.25
CA LEU A 229 -13.24 -4.32 0.64
C LEU A 229 -14.45 -3.39 0.48
N ALA A 230 -14.92 -3.18 -0.75
CA ALA A 230 -16.09 -2.34 -1.01
C ALA A 230 -17.36 -2.93 -0.39
N LEU A 231 -17.52 -4.25 -0.46
CA LEU A 231 -18.60 -4.98 0.20
C LEU A 231 -18.57 -4.74 1.72
N LEU A 232 -17.43 -5.02 2.38
CA LEU A 232 -17.28 -4.85 3.83
C LEU A 232 -17.53 -3.41 4.29
N ARG A 233 -16.97 -2.42 3.57
CA ARG A 233 -17.03 -1.00 3.97
C ARG A 233 -18.43 -0.39 3.79
N ASN A 234 -19.33 -1.06 3.07
CA ASN A 234 -20.66 -0.54 2.76
C ASN A 234 -21.80 -1.38 3.35
N LEU A 235 -21.52 -2.35 4.22
CA LEU A 235 -22.56 -3.19 4.85
C LEU A 235 -23.67 -2.37 5.53
N ARG A 236 -23.27 -1.35 6.30
CA ARG A 236 -24.22 -0.41 6.93
C ARG A 236 -25.05 0.34 5.90
N ASN A 237 -24.45 0.77 4.79
CA ASN A 237 -25.16 1.50 3.73
C ASN A 237 -26.18 0.61 3.01
N MET A 238 -25.85 -0.66 2.78
CA MET A 238 -26.75 -1.65 2.19
C MET A 238 -27.92 -1.95 3.14
N GLU A 239 -27.64 -2.10 4.43
CA GLU A 239 -28.68 -2.30 5.45
C GLU A 239 -29.62 -1.10 5.54
N GLN A 240 -29.09 0.12 5.62
CA GLN A 240 -29.88 1.36 5.67
C GLN A 240 -30.70 1.59 4.39
N ALA A 241 -30.22 1.10 3.24
CA ALA A 241 -30.96 1.11 1.99
C ALA A 241 -32.06 0.02 1.92
N GLY A 242 -32.17 -0.86 2.92
CA GLY A 242 -33.18 -1.92 2.95
C GLY A 242 -32.91 -3.08 1.99
N VAL A 243 -31.65 -3.34 1.66
CA VAL A 243 -31.26 -4.52 0.86
C VAL A 243 -31.55 -5.80 1.66
N ASP A 244 -32.01 -6.85 0.99
CA ASP A 244 -32.31 -8.13 1.63
C ASP A 244 -31.09 -8.67 2.41
N ALA A 245 -31.32 -9.01 3.67
CA ALA A 245 -30.26 -9.47 4.55
C ALA A 245 -29.74 -10.87 4.14
N GLY A 246 -30.59 -11.71 3.54
CA GLY A 246 -30.19 -13.00 2.98
C GLY A 246 -29.20 -12.84 1.83
N LEU A 247 -29.46 -11.89 0.94
CA LEU A 247 -28.59 -11.53 -0.18
C LEU A 247 -27.23 -11.01 0.31
N ILE A 248 -27.20 -10.12 1.31
CA ILE A 248 -25.95 -9.63 1.91
C ILE A 248 -25.16 -10.78 2.54
N ARG A 249 -25.80 -11.66 3.30
CA ARG A 249 -25.16 -12.83 3.91
C ARG A 249 -24.58 -13.76 2.86
N GLY A 250 -25.32 -14.04 1.80
CA GLY A 250 -24.87 -14.85 0.66
C GLY A 250 -23.67 -14.22 -0.04
N ALA A 251 -23.68 -12.90 -0.23
CA ALA A 251 -22.55 -12.16 -0.78
C ALA A 251 -21.30 -12.33 0.09
N LEU A 252 -21.39 -12.07 1.40
CA LEU A 252 -20.27 -12.23 2.34
C LEU A 252 -19.73 -13.67 2.37
N ALA A 253 -20.61 -14.66 2.34
CA ALA A 253 -20.21 -16.06 2.34
C ALA A 253 -19.50 -16.46 1.04
N GLY A 254 -19.95 -15.98 -0.12
CA GLY A 254 -19.42 -16.36 -1.43
C GLY A 254 -18.26 -15.50 -1.95
N HIS A 255 -17.93 -14.39 -1.30
CA HIS A 255 -16.94 -13.45 -1.83
C HIS A 255 -15.49 -13.84 -1.54
N SER A 256 -14.59 -13.52 -2.47
CA SER A 256 -13.15 -13.65 -2.24
C SER A 256 -12.58 -12.38 -1.59
N PHE A 257 -11.87 -12.57 -0.48
CA PHE A 257 -11.25 -11.49 0.29
C PHE A 257 -9.71 -11.51 0.22
N LYS A 258 -9.11 -12.13 -0.81
CA LYS A 258 -7.66 -12.39 -0.96
C LYS A 258 -6.73 -11.18 -0.77
N ARG A 259 -7.22 -9.94 -0.88
CA ARG A 259 -6.46 -8.69 -0.70
C ARG A 259 -7.03 -7.76 0.38
N VAL A 260 -7.94 -8.28 1.21
CA VAL A 260 -8.52 -7.52 2.33
C VAL A 260 -7.70 -7.81 3.58
N LEU A 261 -7.13 -6.76 4.16
CA LEU A 261 -6.33 -6.88 5.37
C LEU A 261 -7.20 -7.25 6.58
N PRO A 262 -6.71 -8.09 7.51
CA PRO A 262 -7.51 -8.60 8.64
C PRO A 262 -8.23 -7.52 9.47
N PHE A 263 -7.58 -6.39 9.76
CA PHE A 263 -8.18 -5.30 10.54
C PHE A 263 -9.43 -4.68 9.88
N ARG A 264 -9.61 -4.83 8.55
CA ARG A 264 -10.79 -4.33 7.84
C ARG A 264 -12.05 -5.10 8.22
N PHE A 265 -11.92 -6.38 8.58
CA PHE A 265 -13.04 -7.17 9.10
C PHE A 265 -13.45 -6.70 10.49
N VAL A 266 -12.49 -6.42 11.37
CA VAL A 266 -12.74 -5.87 12.71
C VAL A 266 -13.49 -4.53 12.60
N SER A 267 -13.04 -3.64 11.72
CA SER A 267 -13.74 -2.37 11.45
C SER A 267 -15.15 -2.60 10.88
N ALA A 268 -15.32 -3.55 9.95
CA ALA A 268 -16.63 -3.86 9.39
C ALA A 268 -17.61 -4.41 10.45
N ALA A 269 -17.16 -5.34 11.31
CA ALA A 269 -17.97 -5.90 12.39
C ALA A 269 -18.46 -4.81 13.37
N ARG A 270 -17.59 -3.86 13.73
CA ARG A 270 -17.96 -2.70 14.57
C ARG A 270 -19.06 -1.82 13.94
N HIS A 271 -19.06 -1.67 12.62
CA HIS A 271 -20.01 -0.81 11.93
C HIS A 271 -21.27 -1.54 11.43
N ALA A 272 -21.24 -2.87 11.33
CA ALA A 272 -22.34 -3.69 10.83
C ALA A 272 -22.49 -4.99 11.66
N PRO A 273 -22.80 -4.89 12.97
CA PRO A 273 -22.79 -6.03 13.90
C PRO A 273 -23.80 -7.12 13.52
N ARG A 274 -24.88 -6.78 12.81
CA ARG A 274 -25.87 -7.74 12.32
C ARG A 274 -25.28 -8.84 11.42
N PHE A 275 -24.17 -8.54 10.74
CA PHE A 275 -23.49 -9.48 9.83
C PHE A 275 -22.20 -10.06 10.42
N GLU A 276 -21.96 -9.88 11.72
CA GLU A 276 -20.71 -10.27 12.40
C GLU A 276 -20.32 -11.73 12.13
N ALA A 277 -21.26 -12.67 12.21
CA ALA A 277 -20.98 -14.08 11.94
C ALA A 277 -20.41 -14.34 10.53
N GLN A 278 -20.93 -13.64 9.52
CA GLN A 278 -20.43 -13.77 8.14
C GLN A 278 -19.12 -13.02 7.92
N ILE A 279 -18.94 -11.89 8.59
CA ILE A 279 -17.69 -11.13 8.60
C ILE A 279 -16.58 -11.96 9.23
N ASP A 280 -16.83 -12.59 10.38
CA ASP A 280 -15.88 -13.42 11.12
C ASP A 280 -15.50 -14.68 10.32
N ALA A 281 -16.47 -15.35 9.70
CA ALA A 281 -16.18 -16.44 8.77
C ALA A 281 -15.29 -15.99 7.60
N GLY A 282 -15.52 -14.79 7.07
CA GLY A 282 -14.66 -14.16 6.06
C GLY A 282 -13.24 -13.91 6.57
N PHE A 283 -13.11 -13.36 7.78
CA PHE A 283 -11.85 -13.10 8.46
C PHE A 283 -11.03 -14.38 8.67
N LEU A 284 -11.63 -15.42 9.24
CA LEU A 284 -10.99 -16.71 9.48
C LEU A 284 -10.49 -17.37 8.18
N ARG A 285 -11.24 -17.24 7.08
CA ARG A 285 -10.78 -17.73 5.76
C ARG A 285 -9.55 -17.00 5.23
N VAL A 286 -9.44 -15.70 5.49
CA VAL A 286 -8.25 -14.92 5.09
C VAL A 286 -7.06 -15.29 5.98
N CYS A 287 -7.24 -15.30 7.30
CA CYS A 287 -6.17 -15.64 8.25
C CYS A 287 -5.71 -17.11 8.12
N GLY A 288 -6.63 -18.03 7.82
CA GLY A 288 -6.34 -19.46 7.66
C GLY A 288 -5.49 -19.80 6.44
N GLN A 289 -5.26 -18.85 5.52
CA GLN A 289 -4.34 -19.03 4.38
C GLN A 289 -2.87 -18.81 4.77
N ALA A 290 -2.60 -18.23 5.95
CA ALA A 290 -1.25 -18.03 6.43
C ALA A 290 -0.59 -19.38 6.79
N PRO A 291 0.71 -19.56 6.51
CA PRO A 291 1.41 -20.77 6.89
C PRO A 291 1.38 -20.97 8.40
N ARG A 292 1.15 -22.20 8.85
CA ARG A 292 1.23 -22.53 10.27
C ARG A 292 2.69 -22.49 10.71
N LEU A 293 2.96 -21.78 11.80
CA LEU A 293 4.26 -21.81 12.46
C LEU A 293 4.44 -23.19 13.12
N PRO A 294 5.58 -23.87 12.92
CA PRO A 294 5.85 -25.14 13.58
C PRO A 294 6.06 -24.95 15.09
N GLY A 295 5.77 -25.99 15.87
CA GLY A 295 6.02 -26.03 17.31
C GLY A 295 4.84 -25.60 18.19
N LYS A 296 5.14 -25.09 19.39
CA LYS A 296 4.15 -24.60 20.36
C LYS A 296 4.17 -23.07 20.38
N THR A 297 3.01 -22.46 20.28
CA THR A 297 2.85 -21.00 20.31
C THR A 297 2.34 -20.56 21.68
N LEU A 298 3.10 -19.69 22.36
CA LEU A 298 2.62 -18.93 23.51
C LEU A 298 2.31 -17.50 23.02
N VAL A 299 1.06 -17.07 23.14
CA VAL A 299 0.63 -15.70 22.81
C VAL A 299 0.59 -14.90 24.11
N VAL A 300 1.45 -13.90 24.22
CA VAL A 300 1.46 -12.93 25.32
C VAL A 300 1.12 -11.57 24.73
N ILE A 301 0.05 -10.95 25.24
CA ILE A 301 -0.45 -9.67 24.73
C ILE A 301 -0.06 -8.60 25.74
N ASP A 302 0.69 -7.60 25.28
CA ASP A 302 0.98 -6.42 26.08
C ASP A 302 -0.30 -5.57 26.20
N VAL A 303 -0.68 -5.27 27.43
CA VAL A 303 -1.84 -4.43 27.80
C VAL A 303 -1.41 -3.20 28.61
N SER A 304 -0.13 -2.84 28.54
CA SER A 304 0.40 -1.63 29.17
C SER A 304 -0.17 -0.36 28.54
N GLY A 305 -0.07 0.76 29.26
CA GLY A 305 -0.60 2.06 28.83
C GLY A 305 -0.10 2.52 27.45
N SER A 306 1.11 2.12 27.05
CA SER A 306 1.70 2.44 25.75
C SER A 306 1.01 1.76 24.56
N MET A 307 0.21 0.72 24.80
CA MET A 307 -0.53 0.03 23.75
C MET A 307 -1.86 0.72 23.39
N TYR A 308 -2.23 1.81 24.07
CA TYR A 308 -3.51 2.51 23.90
C TYR A 308 -3.43 3.87 23.17
N GLY A 309 -2.25 4.29 22.71
CA GLY A 309 -2.11 5.53 21.93
C GLY A 309 -1.51 5.34 20.55
#